data_AF-A0A6J7JCS1-F1
#
_entry.id   AF-A0A6J7JCS1-F1
#
_cell.length_a   1.000
_cell.length_b   1.000
_cell.length_c   1.000
_cell.angle_alpha   90.00
_cell.angle_beta   90.00
_cell.angle_gamma   90.00
#
_symmetry.space_group_name_H-M   'P 1'
#
loop_
_entity.id
_entity.type
_entity.pdbx_description
1 polymer ?
#
loop_
_entity_poly.entity_id
_entity_poly.type
_entity_poly.pdbx_seq_one_letter_code
_entity_poly.pdbx_strand_id
1 'polypeptide(L)'
;MTNPAKVMYLAPLPDGRSHADFRARWRGHGALAMGLSLWEHHTRYKQCDTIVAGEHGVSEDVIARMHNGQYGGVGMIWLDLDPVMGLVDDVETMAVDEVDTFGRRLGANLVPTEEHVIVDGEPGPITLVAALHRVDGVDRAGFKAGWLAVGAEFLARPALTGNVCRYVQNHAFPDAEYCDGFVEMSFASVEQMGAFMGELKGSGLLDMEREFLDHRRNEAVLTHENLLFERASA
;
A
#
# COMPACT_ATOMS: atom_id res chain seq x y z
N MET A 1 16.79 -13.76 -12.75
CA MET A 1 16.72 -12.83 -11.60
C MET A 1 15.32 -12.94 -11.08
N THR A 2 15.15 -13.42 -9.85
CA THR A 2 13.86 -13.41 -9.15
C THR A 2 13.47 -11.96 -8.89
N ASN A 3 12.22 -11.58 -9.15
CA ASN A 3 11.74 -10.25 -8.78
C ASN A 3 11.84 -10.10 -7.24
N PRO A 4 12.30 -8.94 -6.73
CA PRO A 4 12.32 -8.70 -5.29
C PRO A 4 10.91 -8.81 -4.73
N ALA A 5 10.76 -9.40 -3.55
CA ALA A 5 9.49 -9.41 -2.86
C ALA A 5 9.20 -8.04 -2.28
N LYS A 6 7.95 -7.60 -2.38
CA LYS A 6 7.48 -6.35 -1.78
C LYS A 6 6.64 -6.67 -0.57
N VAL A 7 7.07 -6.23 0.61
CA VAL A 7 6.29 -6.30 1.85
C VAL A 7 5.56 -4.98 2.05
N MET A 8 4.26 -5.04 2.26
CA MET A 8 3.39 -3.88 2.49
C MET A 8 2.67 -4.00 3.83
N TYR A 9 2.42 -2.87 4.48
CA TYR A 9 1.60 -2.81 5.69
C TYR A 9 0.91 -1.45 5.83
N LEU A 10 -0.31 -1.44 6.39
CA LEU A 10 -0.95 -0.20 6.84
C LEU A 10 -0.39 0.17 8.22
N ALA A 11 0.25 1.32 8.34
CA ALA A 11 0.89 1.74 9.58
C ALA A 11 -0.16 2.29 10.57
N PRO A 12 -0.51 1.57 11.66
CA PRO A 12 -1.56 2.00 12.57
C PRO A 12 -1.21 3.33 13.23
N LEU A 13 -2.18 4.24 13.33
CA LEU A 13 -2.04 5.47 14.08
C LEU A 13 -2.43 5.22 15.54
N PRO A 14 -1.51 5.37 16.52
CA PRO A 14 -1.85 5.21 17.92
C PRO A 14 -2.92 6.21 18.39
N ASP A 15 -3.84 5.75 19.25
CA ASP A 15 -4.89 6.60 19.81
C ASP A 15 -4.30 7.87 20.47
N GLY A 16 -4.85 9.02 20.09
CA GLY A 16 -4.45 10.32 20.62
C GLY A 16 -3.15 10.90 20.03
N ARG A 17 -2.46 10.19 19.12
CA ARG A 17 -1.29 10.72 18.41
C ARG A 17 -1.74 11.47 17.15
N SER A 18 -1.18 12.66 16.92
CA SER A 18 -1.43 13.40 15.69
C SER A 18 -0.69 12.77 14.50
N HIS A 19 -1.17 12.97 13.27
CA HIS A 19 -0.44 12.53 12.07
C HIS A 19 0.96 13.17 11.98
N ALA A 20 1.12 14.43 12.37
CA ALA A 20 2.41 15.11 12.34
C ALA A 20 3.42 14.44 13.29
N ASP A 21 3.01 14.18 14.54
CA ASP A 21 3.86 13.51 15.54
C ASP A 21 4.16 12.06 15.11
N PHE A 22 3.17 11.36 14.56
CA PHE A 22 3.35 10.02 14.03
C PHE A 22 4.35 9.98 12.88
N ARG A 23 4.23 10.86 11.88
CA ARG A 23 5.17 10.93 10.75
C ARG A 23 6.60 11.13 11.26
N ALA A 24 6.81 12.06 12.19
CA ALA A 24 8.14 12.30 12.77
C ALA A 24 8.68 11.05 13.49
N ARG A 25 7.86 10.39 14.31
CA ARG A 25 8.25 9.14 15.00
C ARG A 25 8.52 7.99 14.04
N TRP A 26 7.71 7.87 12.99
CA TRP A 26 7.82 6.80 12.00
C TRP A 26 9.05 6.98 11.09
N ARG A 27 9.49 8.22 10.84
CA ARG A 27 10.80 8.48 10.23
C ARG A 27 11.95 8.02 11.11
N GLY A 28 11.84 8.23 12.42
CA GLY A 28 12.79 7.67 13.40
C GLY A 28 12.84 6.13 13.36
N HIS A 29 11.67 5.48 13.30
CA HIS A 29 11.55 4.03 13.13
C HIS A 29 12.22 3.55 11.82
N GLY A 30 11.97 4.26 10.71
CA GLY A 30 12.61 3.98 9.43
C GLY A 30 14.14 4.11 9.50
N ALA A 31 14.65 5.18 10.11
CA ALA A 31 16.09 5.37 10.30
C ALA A 31 16.72 4.28 11.17
N LEU A 32 16.03 3.83 12.22
CA LEU A 32 16.47 2.68 13.03
C LEU A 32 16.57 1.42 12.18
N ALA A 33 15.50 1.06 11.45
CA ALA A 33 15.48 -0.12 10.59
C ALA A 33 16.63 -0.11 9.56
N MET A 34 16.91 1.05 8.96
CA MET A 34 18.01 1.23 8.02
C MET A 34 19.41 1.10 8.64
N GLY A 35 19.53 1.24 9.97
CA GLY A 35 20.77 1.04 10.71
C GLY A 35 21.04 -0.41 11.14
N LEU A 36 20.08 -1.33 10.92
CA LEU A 36 20.19 -2.73 11.31
C LEU A 36 20.83 -3.58 10.21
N SER A 37 21.39 -4.74 10.59
CA SER A 37 22.12 -5.61 9.64
C SER A 37 21.20 -6.19 8.57
N LEU A 38 19.96 -6.51 8.93
CA LEU A 38 18.81 -6.81 8.07
C LEU A 38 18.69 -5.91 6.83
N TRP A 39 19.10 -4.64 6.93
CA TRP A 39 18.95 -3.68 5.84
C TRP A 39 19.77 -4.03 4.59
N GLU A 40 20.82 -4.86 4.73
CA GLU A 40 21.67 -5.25 3.60
C GLU A 40 20.92 -6.03 2.49
N HIS A 41 19.76 -6.59 2.81
CA HIS A 41 18.90 -7.32 1.87
C HIS A 41 17.80 -6.45 1.24
N HIS A 42 17.72 -5.17 1.61
CA HIS A 42 16.68 -4.26 1.12
C HIS A 42 17.12 -3.55 -0.15
N THR A 43 16.27 -3.56 -1.18
CA THR A 43 16.53 -2.86 -2.45
C THR A 43 15.81 -1.53 -2.53
N ARG A 44 14.69 -1.37 -1.81
CA ARG A 44 13.90 -0.13 -1.79
C ARG A 44 13.06 -0.02 -0.52
N TYR A 45 12.85 1.20 -0.04
CA TYR A 45 11.94 1.48 1.08
C TYR A 45 11.20 2.80 0.91
N LYS A 46 9.87 2.74 1.05
CA LYS A 46 8.99 3.90 1.09
C LYS A 46 8.22 3.94 2.41
N GLN A 47 8.04 5.16 2.92
CA GLN A 47 7.02 5.48 3.90
C GLN A 47 6.03 6.45 3.26
N CYS A 48 4.87 5.93 2.87
CA CYS A 48 3.82 6.72 2.26
C CYS A 48 2.98 7.33 3.39
N ASP A 49 3.08 8.64 3.60
CA ASP A 49 2.38 9.30 4.71
C ASP A 49 0.90 9.44 4.38
N THR A 50 0.03 9.16 5.35
CA THR A 50 -1.39 9.47 5.22
C THR A 50 -1.57 10.96 4.97
N ILE A 51 -2.32 11.33 3.93
CA ILE A 51 -2.72 12.72 3.64
C ILE A 51 -3.80 13.16 4.64
N VAL A 52 -3.70 14.37 5.18
CA VAL A 52 -4.76 14.98 5.99
C VAL A 52 -5.52 16.07 5.21
N ALA A 53 -6.68 16.48 5.71
CA ALA A 53 -7.49 17.51 5.04
C ALA A 53 -6.69 18.81 4.86
N GLY A 54 -6.78 19.41 3.66
CA GLY A 54 -6.04 20.59 3.25
C GLY A 54 -4.71 20.29 2.56
N GLU A 55 -4.10 19.12 2.78
CA GLU A 55 -2.91 18.71 2.04
C GLU A 55 -3.29 18.27 0.61
N HIS A 56 -2.47 18.66 -0.37
CA HIS A 56 -2.67 18.33 -1.80
C HIS A 56 -4.07 18.69 -2.36
N GLY A 57 -4.78 19.63 -1.73
CA GLY A 57 -6.14 20.01 -2.13
C GLY A 57 -7.24 19.02 -1.72
N VAL A 58 -6.94 18.02 -0.88
CA VAL A 58 -7.92 17.02 -0.42
C VAL A 58 -8.84 17.64 0.64
N SER A 59 -10.16 17.52 0.45
CA SER A 59 -11.15 18.06 1.39
C SER A 59 -11.42 17.10 2.56
N GLU A 60 -11.99 17.63 3.65
CA GLU A 60 -12.46 16.84 4.80
C GLU A 60 -13.45 15.75 4.38
N ASP A 61 -14.37 16.04 3.44
CA ASP A 61 -15.36 15.07 2.94
C ASP A 61 -14.72 13.87 2.23
N VAL A 62 -13.60 14.09 1.54
CA VAL A 62 -12.85 13.00 0.90
C VAL A 62 -12.17 12.16 1.97
N ILE A 63 -11.50 12.80 2.93
CA ILE A 63 -10.82 12.11 4.04
C ILE A 63 -11.81 11.30 4.89
N ALA A 64 -13.01 11.82 5.15
CA ALA A 64 -14.04 11.17 5.96
C ALA A 64 -14.58 9.86 5.35
N ARG A 65 -14.31 9.60 4.06
CA ARG A 65 -14.67 8.35 3.37
C ARG A 65 -13.53 7.34 3.34
N MET A 66 -12.37 7.70 3.89
CA MET A 66 -11.16 6.90 3.92
C MET A 66 -10.85 6.47 5.36
N HIS A 67 -9.86 5.60 5.51
CA HIS A 67 -9.36 5.11 6.80
C HIS A 67 -8.16 5.94 7.29
N ASN A 68 -7.96 7.14 6.76
CA ASN A 68 -6.87 8.05 7.11
C ASN A 68 -6.82 8.39 8.61
N GLY A 69 -7.94 8.34 9.33
CA GLY A 69 -7.96 8.54 10.79
C GLY A 69 -7.42 7.35 11.60
N GLN A 70 -7.34 6.15 11.01
CA GLN A 70 -6.90 4.92 11.67
C GLN A 70 -5.44 4.57 11.36
N TYR A 71 -4.92 5.13 10.26
CA TYR A 71 -3.60 4.81 9.73
C TYR A 71 -2.78 6.07 9.55
N GLY A 72 -1.53 6.04 10.03
CA GLY A 72 -0.56 7.12 9.85
C GLY A 72 0.16 7.07 8.49
N GLY A 73 0.08 5.95 7.79
CA GLY A 73 0.59 5.78 6.43
C GLY A 73 0.60 4.34 5.96
N VAL A 74 1.37 4.08 4.89
CA VAL A 74 1.64 2.74 4.35
C VAL A 74 3.14 2.54 4.20
N GLY A 75 3.69 1.50 4.81
CA GLY A 75 5.08 1.11 4.60
C GLY A 75 5.20 0.14 3.43
N MET A 76 6.20 0.35 2.57
CA MET A 76 6.47 -0.53 1.43
C MET A 76 7.96 -0.82 1.35
N ILE A 77 8.32 -2.09 1.46
CA ILE A 77 9.70 -2.57 1.56
C ILE A 77 9.94 -3.57 0.44
N TRP A 78 11.01 -3.39 -0.34
CA TRP A 78 11.45 -4.37 -1.32
C TRP A 78 12.71 -5.06 -0.82
N LEU A 79 12.74 -6.38 -0.87
CA LEU A 79 13.87 -7.20 -0.43
C LEU A 79 14.20 -8.34 -1.38
N ASP A 80 15.48 -8.71 -1.40
CA ASP A 80 15.96 -9.90 -2.11
C ASP A 80 15.58 -11.15 -1.30
N LEU A 81 14.95 -12.14 -1.95
CA LEU A 81 14.39 -13.33 -1.28
C LEU A 81 15.43 -14.39 -0.86
N ASP A 82 16.67 -14.27 -1.33
CA ASP A 82 17.81 -15.09 -0.94
C ASP A 82 18.72 -14.25 -0.01
N PRO A 83 18.94 -14.48 1.31
CA PRO A 83 18.37 -15.41 2.30
C PRO A 83 17.99 -14.72 3.65
N VAL A 84 16.72 -14.65 4.02
CA VAL A 84 16.30 -14.16 5.38
C VAL A 84 16.36 -15.31 6.40
N MET A 85 17.56 -15.84 6.66
CA MET A 85 17.78 -16.78 7.75
C MET A 85 19.00 -16.35 8.56
N GLY A 86 18.78 -15.58 9.65
CA GLY A 86 19.86 -15.33 10.60
C GLY A 86 19.76 -14.16 11.57
N LEU A 87 18.62 -13.45 11.70
CA LEU A 87 18.60 -12.19 12.43
C LEU A 87 17.61 -12.21 13.59
N VAL A 88 18.08 -12.66 14.75
CA VAL A 88 17.28 -12.70 16.00
C VAL A 88 17.35 -11.36 16.74
N ASP A 89 18.51 -10.70 16.76
CA ASP A 89 18.73 -9.48 17.56
C ASP A 89 18.05 -8.23 16.96
N ASP A 90 18.06 -8.12 15.63
CA ASP A 90 17.37 -7.04 14.90
C ASP A 90 15.84 -7.11 15.12
N VAL A 91 15.30 -8.32 15.26
CA VAL A 91 13.86 -8.55 15.46
C VAL A 91 13.39 -8.03 16.82
N GLU A 92 14.16 -8.26 17.89
CA GLU A 92 13.78 -7.78 19.22
C GLU A 92 13.82 -6.24 19.30
N THR A 93 14.88 -5.65 18.76
CA THR A 93 15.04 -4.18 18.69
C THR A 93 13.86 -3.54 17.94
N MET A 94 13.53 -4.08 16.77
CA MET A 94 12.38 -3.62 15.99
C MET A 94 11.06 -3.84 16.72
N ALA A 95 10.87 -4.98 17.38
CA ALA A 95 9.62 -5.28 18.09
C ALA A 95 9.34 -4.32 19.25
N VAL A 96 10.37 -3.81 19.93
CA VAL A 96 10.22 -2.76 20.95
C VAL A 96 9.87 -1.42 20.29
N ASP A 97 10.58 -1.06 19.23
CA ASP A 97 10.36 0.19 18.50
C ASP A 97 8.97 0.26 17.82
N GLU A 98 8.48 -0.88 17.33
CA GLU A 98 7.14 -1.02 16.76
C GLU A 98 6.05 -0.67 17.76
N VAL A 99 6.16 -1.15 19.01
CA VAL A 99 5.16 -0.84 20.05
C VAL A 99 5.13 0.65 20.37
N ASP A 100 6.29 1.30 20.43
CA ASP A 100 6.36 2.75 20.67
C ASP A 100 5.87 3.59 19.46
N THR A 101 6.14 3.11 18.24
CA THR A 101 5.75 3.78 16.98
C THR A 101 4.27 3.59 16.66
N PHE A 102 3.79 2.36 16.68
CA PHE A 102 2.49 1.94 16.17
C PHE A 102 1.50 1.57 17.27
N GLY A 103 1.91 1.61 18.55
CA GLY A 103 1.09 1.18 19.69
C GLY A 103 0.96 -0.34 19.80
N ARG A 104 1.49 -1.11 18.84
CA ARG A 104 1.46 -2.57 18.77
C ARG A 104 2.54 -3.09 17.82
N ARG A 105 2.82 -4.39 17.91
CA ARG A 105 3.62 -5.07 16.88
C ARG A 105 2.83 -5.18 15.58
N LEU A 106 3.51 -5.07 14.44
CA LEU A 106 2.87 -5.16 13.13
C LEU A 106 2.45 -6.60 12.83
N GLY A 107 3.32 -7.58 13.09
CA GLY A 107 3.00 -9.01 12.99
C GLY A 107 2.37 -9.37 11.64
N ALA A 108 1.18 -9.98 11.67
CA ALA A 108 0.42 -10.39 10.48
C ALA A 108 0.12 -9.26 9.48
N ASN A 109 0.22 -7.99 9.88
CA ASN A 109 0.02 -6.82 9.01
C ASN A 109 1.15 -6.63 7.98
N LEU A 110 2.30 -7.29 8.17
CA LEU A 110 3.38 -7.32 7.19
C LEU A 110 3.03 -8.35 6.10
N VAL A 111 2.60 -7.88 4.94
CA VAL A 111 2.11 -8.72 3.85
C VAL A 111 3.14 -8.78 2.72
N PRO A 112 3.80 -9.93 2.50
CA PRO A 112 4.60 -10.14 1.29
C PRO A 112 3.70 -10.24 0.06
N THR A 113 4.09 -9.56 -1.00
CA THR A 113 3.32 -9.41 -2.23
C THR A 113 4.17 -9.57 -3.49
N GLU A 114 3.50 -9.97 -4.57
CA GLU A 114 3.98 -9.94 -5.95
C GLU A 114 3.43 -8.71 -6.67
N GLU A 115 4.32 -7.81 -7.09
CA GLU A 115 3.95 -6.57 -7.77
C GLU A 115 3.59 -6.82 -9.24
N HIS A 116 2.43 -6.34 -9.67
CA HIS A 116 1.99 -6.32 -11.07
C HIS A 116 1.62 -4.90 -11.46
N VAL A 117 2.46 -4.27 -12.31
CA VAL A 117 2.23 -2.91 -12.78
C VAL A 117 1.26 -2.93 -13.96
N ILE A 118 0.12 -2.24 -13.81
CA ILE A 118 -0.91 -2.12 -14.84
C ILE A 118 -0.68 -0.85 -15.66
N VAL A 119 -0.48 0.29 -14.99
CA VAL A 119 -0.08 1.56 -15.62
C VAL A 119 1.24 2.01 -15.03
N ASP A 120 2.26 2.14 -15.87
CA ASP A 120 3.64 2.48 -15.49
C ASP A 120 3.99 3.93 -15.85
N GLY A 121 3.40 4.87 -15.13
CA GLY A 121 3.81 6.28 -15.16
C GLY A 121 4.49 6.72 -13.88
N GLU A 122 5.00 7.95 -13.90
CA GLU A 122 5.52 8.63 -12.72
C GLU A 122 4.40 8.77 -11.68
N PRO A 123 4.61 8.39 -10.41
CA PRO A 123 3.62 8.57 -9.38
C PRO A 123 3.19 10.03 -9.22
N GLY A 124 1.88 10.26 -9.14
CA GLY A 124 1.34 11.58 -8.80
C GLY A 124 1.51 11.91 -7.31
N PRO A 125 1.22 13.16 -6.89
CA PRO A 125 1.35 13.58 -5.50
C PRO A 125 0.36 12.90 -4.53
N ILE A 126 -0.68 12.25 -5.05
CA ILE A 126 -1.73 11.57 -4.28
C ILE A 126 -1.79 10.11 -4.72
N THR A 127 -1.59 9.18 -3.79
CA THR A 127 -1.72 7.75 -4.03
C THR A 127 -2.79 7.17 -3.11
N LEU A 128 -3.85 6.61 -3.70
CA LEU A 128 -4.78 5.73 -3.00
C LEU A 128 -4.12 4.36 -2.85
N VAL A 129 -3.98 3.92 -1.60
CA VAL A 129 -3.58 2.56 -1.28
C VAL A 129 -4.72 1.89 -0.52
N ALA A 130 -5.12 0.69 -0.92
CA ALA A 130 -6.12 -0.06 -0.15
C ALA A 130 -5.74 -1.52 0.04
N ALA A 131 -5.88 -2.00 1.27
CA ALA A 131 -5.87 -3.44 1.55
C ALA A 131 -7.18 -4.04 1.02
N LEU A 132 -7.05 -5.12 0.25
CA LEU A 132 -8.15 -5.77 -0.45
C LEU A 132 -8.41 -7.15 0.14
N HIS A 133 -9.69 -7.49 0.33
CA HIS A 133 -10.10 -8.79 0.85
C HIS A 133 -11.02 -9.51 -0.12
N ARG A 134 -10.77 -10.79 -0.35
CA ARG A 134 -11.63 -11.62 -1.20
C ARG A 134 -12.98 -11.90 -0.53
N VAL A 135 -14.02 -12.12 -1.33
CA VAL A 135 -15.32 -12.59 -0.84
C VAL A 135 -15.22 -14.03 -0.32
N ASP A 136 -16.14 -14.41 0.57
CA ASP A 136 -16.22 -15.78 1.08
C ASP A 136 -16.45 -16.78 -0.06
N GLY A 137 -15.72 -17.90 -0.02
CA GLY A 137 -15.80 -18.97 -1.02
C GLY A 137 -14.90 -18.79 -2.24
N VAL A 138 -14.27 -17.62 -2.41
CA VAL A 138 -13.21 -17.42 -3.40
C VAL A 138 -11.86 -17.74 -2.76
N ASP A 139 -11.03 -18.51 -3.46
CA ASP A 139 -9.66 -18.80 -3.04
C ASP A 139 -8.69 -17.72 -3.54
N ARG A 140 -7.45 -17.72 -3.05
CA ARG A 140 -6.47 -16.68 -3.40
C ARG A 140 -6.10 -16.71 -4.89
N ALA A 141 -6.09 -17.89 -5.50
CA ALA A 141 -5.81 -18.04 -6.92
C ALA A 141 -6.92 -17.43 -7.79
N GLY A 142 -8.19 -17.68 -7.43
CA GLY A 142 -9.36 -17.08 -8.05
C GLY A 142 -9.40 -15.57 -7.87
N PHE A 143 -9.08 -15.07 -6.67
CA PHE A 143 -8.93 -13.63 -6.41
C PHE A 143 -7.87 -13.00 -7.34
N LYS A 144 -6.65 -13.57 -7.39
CA LYS A 144 -5.57 -13.08 -8.25
C LYS A 144 -5.99 -13.07 -9.72
N ALA A 145 -6.59 -14.15 -10.20
CA ALA A 145 -7.05 -14.26 -11.59
C ALA A 145 -8.13 -13.23 -11.94
N GLY A 146 -9.15 -13.08 -11.09
CA GLY A 146 -10.21 -12.10 -11.27
C GLY A 146 -9.68 -10.67 -11.26
N TRP A 147 -8.77 -10.36 -10.33
CA TRP A 147 -8.20 -9.02 -10.22
C TRP A 147 -7.27 -8.66 -11.38
N LEU A 148 -6.48 -9.62 -11.88
CA LEU A 148 -5.70 -9.44 -13.12
C LEU A 148 -6.61 -9.19 -14.33
N ALA A 149 -7.75 -9.88 -14.43
CA ALA A 149 -8.73 -9.64 -15.49
C ALA A 149 -9.32 -8.23 -15.42
N VAL A 150 -9.62 -7.73 -14.21
CA VAL A 150 -10.01 -6.32 -14.01
C VAL A 150 -8.91 -5.35 -14.44
N GLY A 151 -7.64 -5.67 -14.18
CA GLY A 151 -6.51 -4.87 -14.66
C GLY A 151 -6.44 -4.79 -16.20
N ALA A 152 -6.66 -5.92 -16.88
CA ALA A 152 -6.71 -5.96 -18.34
C ALA A 152 -7.91 -5.16 -18.91
N GLU A 153 -9.08 -5.31 -18.31
CA GLU A 153 -10.28 -4.54 -18.66
C GLU A 153 -10.10 -3.05 -18.40
N PHE A 154 -9.47 -2.68 -17.28
CA PHE A 154 -9.12 -1.29 -16.97
C PHE A 154 -8.28 -0.67 -18.10
N LEU A 155 -7.25 -1.37 -18.59
CA LEU A 155 -6.39 -0.89 -19.68
C LEU A 155 -7.14 -0.66 -20.99
N ALA A 156 -8.22 -1.42 -21.23
CA ALA A 156 -9.07 -1.26 -22.41
C ALA A 156 -9.98 -0.01 -22.35
N ARG A 157 -9.94 0.78 -21.27
CA ARG A 157 -10.82 1.95 -21.05
C ARG A 157 -10.00 3.25 -20.94
N PRO A 158 -9.74 3.95 -22.06
CA PRO A 158 -8.94 5.18 -22.09
C PRO A 158 -9.44 6.29 -21.15
N ALA A 159 -10.75 6.38 -20.93
CA ALA A 159 -11.34 7.35 -20.01
C ALA A 159 -10.92 7.10 -18.54
N LEU A 160 -10.65 5.85 -18.15
CA LEU A 160 -10.11 5.52 -16.84
C LEU A 160 -8.61 5.73 -16.79
N THR A 161 -7.87 5.12 -17.73
CA THR A 161 -6.41 5.14 -17.73
C THR A 161 -5.86 6.56 -17.87
N GLY A 162 -6.52 7.44 -18.62
CA GLY A 162 -6.12 8.85 -18.78
C GLY A 162 -6.19 9.69 -17.51
N ASN A 163 -6.86 9.21 -16.45
CA ASN A 163 -6.95 9.88 -15.15
C ASN A 163 -5.98 9.31 -14.10
N VAL A 164 -5.22 8.25 -14.42
CA VAL A 164 -4.35 7.55 -13.47
C VAL A 164 -2.90 7.69 -13.91
N CYS A 165 -2.05 8.19 -13.01
CA CYS A 165 -0.61 8.32 -13.27
C CYS A 165 0.09 6.96 -13.18
N ARG A 166 -0.24 6.17 -12.16
CA ARG A 166 0.31 4.83 -11.94
C ARG A 166 -0.76 3.93 -11.33
N TYR A 167 -0.82 2.67 -11.76
CA TYR A 167 -1.68 1.65 -11.17
C TYR A 167 -0.88 0.37 -10.98
N VAL A 168 -0.80 -0.10 -9.75
CA VAL A 168 -0.14 -1.34 -9.36
C VAL A 168 -1.11 -2.23 -8.58
N GLN A 169 -1.11 -3.52 -8.93
CA GLN A 169 -1.76 -4.57 -8.16
C GLN A 169 -0.70 -5.37 -7.42
N ASN A 170 -0.72 -5.35 -6.09
CA ASN A 170 0.19 -6.13 -5.27
C ASN A 170 -0.56 -7.34 -4.74
N HIS A 171 -0.26 -8.52 -5.28
CA HIS A 171 -0.97 -9.76 -4.93
C HIS A 171 -0.29 -10.41 -3.74
N ALA A 172 -1.01 -10.61 -2.64
CA ALA A 172 -0.41 -11.21 -1.45
C ALA A 172 0.00 -12.67 -1.70
N PHE A 173 1.10 -13.09 -1.07
CA PHE A 173 1.55 -14.48 -1.13
C PHE A 173 0.55 -15.42 -0.45
N PRO A 174 0.55 -16.74 -0.78
CA PRO A 174 -0.46 -17.69 -0.32
C PRO A 174 -0.71 -17.70 1.20
N ASP A 175 0.36 -17.55 1.98
CA ASP A 175 0.42 -17.61 3.45
C ASP A 175 0.15 -16.28 4.16
N ALA A 176 -0.08 -15.19 3.44
CA ALA A 176 -0.41 -13.90 4.04
C ALA A 176 -1.75 -13.94 4.80
N GLU A 177 -1.74 -13.59 6.08
CA GLU A 177 -2.92 -13.72 6.96
C GLU A 177 -3.84 -12.49 6.95
N TYR A 178 -3.32 -11.31 6.64
CA TYR A 178 -4.06 -10.04 6.80
C TYR A 178 -5.03 -9.76 5.65
N CYS A 179 -4.53 -9.70 4.41
CA CYS A 179 -5.32 -9.37 3.23
C CYS A 179 -4.94 -10.23 2.02
N ASP A 180 -5.66 -10.02 0.91
CA ASP A 180 -5.46 -10.73 -0.35
C ASP A 180 -4.61 -9.95 -1.36
N GLY A 181 -4.46 -8.64 -1.14
CA GLY A 181 -3.56 -7.80 -1.89
C GLY A 181 -3.68 -6.32 -1.50
N PHE A 182 -2.87 -5.49 -2.15
CA PHE A 182 -2.94 -4.04 -2.05
C PHE A 182 -3.04 -3.40 -3.43
N VAL A 183 -4.04 -2.57 -3.65
CA VAL A 183 -4.06 -1.67 -4.81
C VAL A 183 -3.25 -0.42 -4.49
N GLU A 184 -2.45 0.05 -5.45
CA GLU A 184 -1.87 1.40 -5.46
C GLU A 184 -2.32 2.12 -6.73
N MET A 185 -3.00 3.25 -6.60
CA MET A 185 -3.36 4.11 -7.71
C MET A 185 -2.96 5.56 -7.41
N SER A 186 -2.11 6.14 -8.25
CA SER A 186 -1.67 7.53 -8.09
C SER A 186 -2.32 8.46 -9.10
N PHE A 187 -2.53 9.70 -8.68
CA PHE A 187 -3.27 10.73 -9.42
C PHE A 187 -2.48 12.04 -9.39
N ALA A 188 -2.51 12.81 -10.49
CA ALA A 188 -1.79 14.09 -10.53
C ALA A 188 -2.46 15.14 -9.62
N SER A 189 -3.76 15.00 -9.37
CA SER A 189 -4.54 15.90 -8.52
C SER A 189 -5.83 15.27 -7.99
N VAL A 190 -6.49 15.96 -7.06
CA VAL A 190 -7.81 15.57 -6.52
C VAL A 190 -8.88 15.61 -7.61
N GLU A 191 -8.80 16.53 -8.56
CA GLU A 191 -9.73 16.62 -9.68
C GLU A 191 -9.64 15.37 -10.57
N GLN A 192 -8.42 14.90 -10.87
CA GLN A 192 -8.24 13.66 -11.63
C GLN A 192 -8.73 12.44 -10.87
N MET A 193 -8.44 12.35 -9.56
CA MET A 193 -9.00 11.29 -8.73
C MET A 193 -10.54 11.33 -8.73
N GLY A 194 -11.14 12.53 -8.65
CA GLY A 194 -12.59 12.71 -8.74
C GLY A 194 -13.17 12.28 -10.09
N ALA A 195 -12.50 12.65 -11.19
CA ALA A 195 -12.86 12.23 -12.54
C ALA A 195 -12.79 10.71 -12.70
N PHE A 196 -11.68 10.09 -12.25
CA PHE A 196 -11.53 8.64 -12.21
C PHE A 196 -12.68 7.96 -11.45
N MET A 197 -13.01 8.44 -10.25
CA MET A 197 -14.10 7.88 -9.45
C MET A 197 -15.48 8.06 -10.12
N GLY A 198 -15.66 9.11 -10.91
CA GLY A 198 -16.85 9.32 -11.74
C GLY A 198 -16.96 8.27 -12.85
N GLU A 199 -15.89 8.11 -13.63
CA GLU A 199 -15.81 7.13 -14.72
C GLU A 199 -15.92 5.68 -14.21
N LEU A 200 -15.29 5.37 -13.08
CA LEU A 200 -15.26 4.02 -12.50
C LEU A 200 -16.68 3.50 -12.21
N LYS A 201 -17.57 4.35 -11.69
CA LYS A 201 -18.96 3.98 -11.36
C LYS A 201 -19.78 3.53 -12.57
N GLY A 202 -19.47 4.02 -13.76
CA GLY A 202 -20.15 3.66 -15.01
C GLY A 202 -19.46 2.58 -15.83
N SER A 203 -18.27 2.14 -15.41
CA SER A 203 -17.37 1.32 -16.23
C SER A 203 -17.68 -0.19 -16.26
N GLY A 204 -18.52 -0.65 -15.33
CA GLY A 204 -18.77 -2.08 -15.06
C GLY A 204 -17.64 -2.80 -14.30
N LEU A 205 -16.47 -2.16 -14.08
CA LEU A 205 -15.36 -2.80 -13.36
C LEU A 205 -15.71 -3.12 -11.91
N LEU A 206 -16.46 -2.24 -11.24
CA LEU A 206 -16.93 -2.50 -9.87
C LEU A 206 -17.86 -3.72 -9.80
N ASP A 207 -18.62 -3.99 -10.85
CA ASP A 207 -19.49 -5.17 -10.87
C ASP A 207 -18.69 -6.45 -11.09
N MET A 208 -17.62 -6.40 -11.91
CA MET A 208 -16.66 -7.49 -12.03
C MET A 208 -15.93 -7.75 -10.70
N GLU A 209 -15.48 -6.69 -10.02
CA GLU A 209 -14.78 -6.79 -8.74
C GLU A 209 -15.65 -7.48 -7.68
N ARG A 210 -16.96 -7.22 -7.64
CA ARG A 210 -17.89 -7.85 -6.66
C ARG A 210 -17.92 -9.37 -6.72
N GLU A 211 -17.51 -9.99 -7.83
CA GLU A 211 -17.45 -11.46 -7.95
C GLU A 211 -16.36 -12.07 -7.08
N PHE A 212 -15.31 -11.31 -6.75
CA PHE A 212 -14.15 -11.80 -6.01
C PHE A 212 -13.65 -10.91 -4.87
N LEU A 213 -14.08 -9.65 -4.78
CA LEU A 213 -13.62 -8.63 -3.82
C LEU A 213 -14.75 -8.17 -2.87
N ASP A 214 -14.52 -8.24 -1.55
CA ASP A 214 -15.44 -7.69 -0.53
C ASP A 214 -15.11 -6.23 -0.23
N HIS A 215 -15.71 -5.31 -1.00
CA HIS A 215 -15.51 -3.87 -0.82
C HIS A 215 -15.82 -3.34 0.58
N ARG A 216 -16.62 -4.03 1.40
CA ARG A 216 -16.97 -3.58 2.76
C ARG A 216 -15.83 -3.76 3.75
N ARG A 217 -14.88 -4.63 3.42
CA ARG A 217 -13.71 -4.93 4.24
C ARG A 217 -12.47 -4.17 3.78
N ASN A 218 -12.54 -3.48 2.64
CA ASN A 218 -11.38 -2.78 2.11
C ASN A 218 -11.01 -1.59 2.99
N GLU A 219 -9.72 -1.48 3.27
CA GLU A 219 -9.15 -0.41 4.08
C GLU A 219 -8.34 0.51 3.19
N ALA A 220 -8.99 1.57 2.69
CA ALA A 220 -8.39 2.56 1.79
C ALA A 220 -7.82 3.76 2.55
N VAL A 221 -6.60 4.16 2.20
CA VAL A 221 -5.88 5.32 2.73
C VAL A 221 -5.37 6.16 1.56
N LEU A 222 -5.57 7.47 1.63
CA LEU A 222 -4.89 8.40 0.72
C LEU A 222 -3.52 8.76 1.30
N THR A 223 -2.48 8.63 0.50
CA THR A 223 -1.10 8.83 0.92
C THR A 223 -0.30 9.71 -0.02
N HIS A 224 0.78 10.26 0.50
CA HIS A 224 1.85 10.90 -0.26
C HIS A 224 3.13 10.08 -0.11
N GLU A 225 3.78 9.74 -1.22
CA GLU A 225 4.95 8.86 -1.22
C GLU A 225 6.22 9.59 -0.75
N ASN A 226 6.92 9.00 0.23
CA ASN A 226 8.28 9.42 0.58
C ASN A 226 9.25 8.25 0.37
N LEU A 227 10.13 8.38 -0.62
CA LEU A 227 11.22 7.43 -0.84
C LEU A 227 12.31 7.67 0.20
N LEU A 228 12.56 6.68 1.06
CA LEU A 228 13.60 6.77 2.08
C LEU A 228 14.91 6.12 1.64
N PHE A 229 14.81 5.07 0.85
CA PHE A 229 15.97 4.33 0.37
C PHE A 229 15.67 3.68 -0.97
N GLU A 230 16.65 3.73 -1.87
CA GLU A 230 16.68 2.97 -3.11
C GLU A 230 18.13 2.58 -3.40
N ARG A 231 18.35 1.29 -3.58
CA ARG A 231 19.67 0.77 -3.95
C ARG A 231 19.93 1.17 -5.40
N ALA A 232 21.09 1.78 -5.65
CA ALA A 232 21.51 2.08 -7.01
C ALA A 232 21.56 0.78 -7.84
N SER A 233 20.94 0.79 -9.02
CA SER A 233 21.07 -0.30 -9.98
C SER A 233 22.54 -0.42 -10.38
N ALA A 234 23.14 -1.59 -10.13
CA ALA A 234 24.51 -1.91 -10.54
C ALA A 234 24.62 -2.11 -12.06
#